data_AF-A0A959K854-F1
#
_entry.id   AF-A0A959K854-F1
#
_cell.length_a   1.000
_cell.length_b   1.000
_cell.length_c   1.000
_cell.angle_alpha   90.00
_cell.angle_beta   90.00
_cell.angle_gamma   90.00
#
_symmetry.space_group_name_H-M   'P 1'
#
loop_
_entity.id
_entity.type
_entity.pdbx_description
1 polymer ?
#
loop_
_entity_poly.entity_id
_entity_poly.type
_entity_poly.pdbx_seq_one_letter_code
_entity_poly.pdbx_strand_id
1 'polypeptide(L)'
;MIWLVFIFIHVLLSVSPNGFDSIPTPVAVSDSIQVRTIDRAATPDGYYLYLPEATAQPRGVVLFVHGYGCLNPMIYGAWIRHLVGRGNVVIYPRYQESIWSPSPRMFAINVSHAFSNATSLLDSIHYPYTLNNLAYVGHSYGGTTVAYLGVYYDSLAMPKPDVIMACQPGTGPFDALKLQSYERMDSTIKLLVLVGKDDKTVGDALGKVIFSTAKVRNKQFVEHLASKDELFTASHYEPEGLDMAFDNGDRNVSAKRALRLAKLDAVDSLYWNLFDHTFQNDTLCSGWELDTARNHFPIEIK
;
A
#
# COMPACT_ATOMS: atom_id res chain seq x y z
N MET A 1 -37.43 -50.51 20.19
CA MET A 1 -37.71 -49.10 19.81
C MET A 1 -36.47 -48.30 20.17
N ILE A 2 -35.55 -48.12 19.22
CA ILE A 2 -34.25 -47.45 19.42
C ILE A 2 -34.29 -46.19 18.57
N TRP A 3 -34.21 -45.03 19.20
CA TRP A 3 -34.12 -43.74 18.52
C TRP A 3 -32.65 -43.44 18.21
N LEU A 4 -32.31 -43.40 16.92
CA LEU A 4 -31.02 -42.93 16.41
C LEU A 4 -31.04 -41.40 16.35
N VAL A 5 -30.20 -40.76 17.18
CA VAL A 5 -29.93 -39.32 17.10
C VAL A 5 -28.84 -39.10 16.06
N PHE A 6 -29.18 -38.46 14.94
CA PHE A 6 -28.21 -37.97 13.97
C PHE A 6 -27.61 -36.65 14.46
N ILE A 7 -26.32 -36.67 14.83
CA ILE A 7 -25.54 -35.46 15.08
C ILE A 7 -24.98 -35.00 13.73
N PHE A 8 -25.56 -33.95 13.16
CA PHE A 8 -24.97 -33.23 12.03
C PHE A 8 -23.90 -32.27 12.54
N ILE A 9 -22.63 -32.66 12.42
CA ILE A 9 -21.50 -31.73 12.58
C ILE A 9 -21.45 -30.87 11.31
N HIS A 10 -21.96 -29.64 11.38
CA HIS A 10 -21.70 -28.62 10.37
C HIS A 10 -20.32 -28.03 10.64
N VAL A 11 -19.33 -28.46 9.87
CA VAL A 11 -18.07 -27.71 9.72
C VAL A 11 -18.39 -26.50 8.86
N LEU A 12 -18.64 -25.35 9.49
CA LEU A 12 -18.67 -24.06 8.81
C LEU A 12 -17.23 -23.65 8.49
N LEU A 13 -16.76 -24.01 7.29
CA LEU A 13 -15.66 -23.30 6.66
C LEU A 13 -16.18 -21.93 6.24
N SER A 14 -15.92 -20.90 7.05
CA SER A 14 -16.17 -19.51 6.66
C SER A 14 -15.12 -19.07 5.65
N VAL A 15 -15.35 -19.35 4.37
CA VAL A 15 -14.67 -18.66 3.27
C VAL A 15 -15.36 -17.31 3.12
N SER A 16 -14.65 -16.22 3.39
CA SER A 16 -15.14 -14.85 3.18
C SER A 16 -15.35 -14.62 1.66
N PRO A 17 -16.57 -14.30 1.19
CA PRO A 17 -16.88 -14.21 -0.25
C PRO A 17 -16.60 -12.83 -0.87
N ASN A 18 -15.74 -12.00 -0.30
CA ASN A 18 -15.53 -10.62 -0.80
C ASN A 18 -14.46 -10.53 -1.91
N GLY A 19 -14.52 -11.41 -2.91
CA GLY A 19 -13.68 -11.36 -4.10
C GLY A 19 -14.50 -10.86 -5.29
N PHE A 20 -14.22 -9.64 -5.77
CA PHE A 20 -14.58 -9.06 -7.09
C PHE A 20 -16.02 -9.23 -7.67
N ASP A 21 -16.98 -9.83 -6.97
CA ASP A 21 -18.27 -10.31 -7.53
C ASP A 21 -19.35 -9.22 -7.78
N SER A 22 -19.07 -7.94 -7.49
CA SER A 22 -20.03 -6.85 -7.74
C SER A 22 -19.37 -5.63 -8.38
N ILE A 23 -20.04 -5.06 -9.39
CA ILE A 23 -19.74 -3.77 -10.03
C ILE A 23 -19.30 -2.74 -8.98
N PRO A 24 -18.22 -1.97 -9.23
CA PRO A 24 -17.60 -1.18 -8.19
C PRO A 24 -18.37 0.12 -7.97
N THR A 25 -19.34 0.10 -7.07
CA THR A 25 -19.40 1.24 -6.14
C THR A 25 -18.01 1.37 -5.52
N PRO A 26 -17.51 2.60 -5.26
CA PRO A 26 -16.30 2.77 -4.46
C PRO A 26 -16.44 1.85 -3.25
N VAL A 27 -15.39 1.11 -2.84
CA VAL A 27 -15.40 0.45 -1.53
C VAL A 27 -15.85 1.53 -0.55
N ALA A 28 -17.05 1.37 -0.01
CA ALA A 28 -17.62 2.33 0.90
C ALA A 28 -16.76 2.27 2.15
N VAL A 29 -15.71 3.08 2.21
CA VAL A 29 -14.86 3.15 3.39
C VAL A 29 -15.65 3.89 4.44
N SER A 30 -16.38 3.12 5.24
CA SER A 30 -17.31 3.69 6.21
C SER A 30 -16.59 4.68 7.12
N ASP A 31 -17.12 5.89 7.24
CA ASP A 31 -16.68 6.87 8.23
C ASP A 31 -16.83 6.35 9.68
N SER A 32 -17.53 5.23 9.89
CA SER A 32 -17.65 4.57 11.19
C SER A 32 -16.39 3.81 11.63
N ILE A 33 -15.42 3.56 10.73
CA ILE A 33 -14.15 2.93 11.08
C ILE A 33 -13.38 3.86 12.01
N GLN A 34 -13.27 3.46 13.27
CA GLN A 34 -12.49 4.18 14.26
C GLN A 34 -11.00 4.01 13.99
N VAL A 35 -10.31 5.10 13.68
CA VAL A 35 -8.86 5.11 13.47
C VAL A 35 -8.21 5.87 14.61
N ARG A 36 -7.42 5.16 15.43
CA ARG A 36 -6.60 5.82 16.44
C ARG A 36 -5.31 6.31 15.79
N THR A 37 -5.12 7.62 15.78
CA THR A 37 -3.92 8.26 15.23
C THR A 37 -2.93 8.62 16.32
N ILE A 38 -1.64 8.34 16.12
CA ILE A 38 -0.55 8.88 16.90
C ILE A 38 0.37 9.66 15.97
N ASP A 39 0.55 10.96 16.26
CA ASP A 39 1.44 11.85 15.52
C ASP A 39 2.81 11.94 16.21
N ARG A 40 3.84 11.47 15.50
CA ARG A 40 5.26 11.65 15.81
C ARG A 40 6.02 12.18 14.59
N ALA A 41 5.32 12.87 13.69
CA ALA A 41 5.84 13.31 12.41
C ALA A 41 6.46 14.71 12.51
N ALA A 42 7.17 15.06 13.59
CA ALA A 42 7.76 16.40 13.77
C ALA A 42 9.12 16.57 13.05
N THR A 43 9.81 15.47 12.77
CA THR A 43 11.15 15.41 12.16
C THR A 43 11.13 14.48 10.93
N PRO A 44 12.15 14.52 10.04
CA PRO A 44 12.22 13.62 8.89
C PRO A 44 12.13 12.13 9.24
N ASP A 45 12.69 11.70 10.37
CA ASP A 45 12.61 10.34 10.89
C ASP A 45 11.34 10.07 11.74
N GLY A 46 10.41 11.02 11.72
CA GLY A 46 9.10 10.91 12.35
C GLY A 46 8.09 10.11 11.51
N TYR A 47 6.91 9.89 12.07
CA TYR A 47 5.85 9.09 11.45
C TYR A 47 4.47 9.44 12.00
N TYR A 48 3.44 9.08 11.23
CA TYR A 48 2.10 8.84 11.76
C TYR A 48 1.89 7.35 11.96
N LEU A 49 1.24 6.98 13.06
CA LEU A 49 0.71 5.64 13.29
C LEU A 49 -0.81 5.69 13.21
N TYR A 50 -1.38 4.80 12.41
CA TYR A 50 -2.82 4.58 12.36
C TYR A 50 -3.12 3.17 12.83
N LEU A 51 -3.89 3.09 13.91
CA LEU A 51 -4.13 1.86 14.63
C LEU A 51 -5.62 1.51 14.55
N PRO A 52 -5.96 0.25 14.24
CA PRO A 52 -7.30 -0.24 14.48
C PRO A 52 -7.55 -0.35 15.98
N GLU A 53 -8.81 -0.57 16.34
CA GLU A 53 -9.13 -0.95 17.70
C GLU A 53 -8.33 -2.20 18.11
N ALA A 54 -7.68 -2.09 19.27
CA ALA A 54 -6.81 -3.14 19.77
C ALA A 54 -7.65 -4.38 20.10
N THR A 55 -7.21 -5.53 19.61
CA THR A 55 -7.76 -6.84 19.99
C THR A 55 -6.67 -7.72 20.56
N ALA A 56 -7.03 -8.82 21.21
CA ALA A 56 -6.05 -9.78 21.73
C ALA A 56 -5.14 -10.40 20.64
N GLN A 57 -5.57 -10.44 19.38
CA GLN A 57 -4.78 -11.01 18.28
C GLN A 57 -3.78 -9.99 17.69
N PRO A 58 -2.51 -10.38 17.45
CA PRO A 58 -1.53 -9.53 16.80
C PRO A 58 -1.98 -9.06 15.41
N ARG A 59 -1.80 -7.77 15.14
CA ARG A 59 -2.15 -7.12 13.86
C ARG A 59 -0.98 -7.09 12.88
N GLY A 60 -1.30 -7.17 11.58
CA GLY A 60 -0.31 -7.03 10.51
C GLY A 60 0.29 -5.62 10.40
N VAL A 61 1.53 -5.62 9.94
CA VAL A 61 2.43 -4.53 9.52
C VAL A 61 2.15 -3.89 8.16
N VAL A 62 1.69 -2.64 8.00
CA VAL A 62 1.80 -1.95 6.69
C VAL A 62 2.64 -0.68 6.81
N LEU A 63 3.83 -0.69 6.20
CA LEU A 63 4.62 0.53 5.98
C LEU A 63 4.14 1.19 4.68
N PHE A 64 3.44 2.32 4.80
CA PHE A 64 2.87 3.05 3.67
C PHE A 64 3.73 4.28 3.35
N VAL A 65 4.62 4.18 2.36
CA VAL A 65 5.55 5.25 1.98
C VAL A 65 4.91 6.14 0.91
N HIS A 66 4.67 7.40 1.27
CA HIS A 66 3.98 8.35 0.41
C HIS A 66 4.81 8.83 -0.80
N GLY A 67 4.15 9.39 -1.80
CA GLY A 67 4.80 10.05 -2.93
C GLY A 67 5.51 11.35 -2.56
N TYR A 68 6.38 11.87 -3.43
CA TYR A 68 7.20 13.05 -3.13
C TYR A 68 6.37 14.25 -2.62
N GLY A 69 6.72 14.75 -1.45
CA GLY A 69 6.06 15.92 -0.85
C GLY A 69 4.61 15.68 -0.40
N CYS A 70 4.11 14.44 -0.43
CA CYS A 70 2.78 14.10 0.09
C CYS A 70 2.81 14.01 1.64
N LEU A 71 3.24 15.08 2.28
CA LEU A 71 3.45 15.14 3.74
C LEU A 71 2.13 15.11 4.52
N ASN A 72 1.03 15.44 3.86
CA ASN A 72 -0.30 15.39 4.44
C ASN A 72 -0.95 14.02 4.15
N PRO A 73 -1.21 13.20 5.19
CA PRO A 73 -1.78 11.86 5.02
C PRO A 73 -3.18 11.85 4.40
N MET A 74 -3.91 12.98 4.40
CA MET A 74 -5.22 13.10 3.73
C MET A 74 -5.19 12.65 2.26
N ILE A 75 -4.04 12.78 1.59
CA ILE A 75 -3.84 12.41 0.18
C ILE A 75 -4.10 10.92 -0.04
N TYR A 76 -3.85 10.08 0.96
CA TYR A 76 -4.07 8.64 0.93
C TYR A 76 -5.05 8.19 2.02
N GLY A 77 -5.75 9.12 2.66
CA GLY A 77 -6.46 8.86 3.90
C GLY A 77 -7.54 7.78 3.76
N ALA A 78 -8.22 7.71 2.60
CA ALA A 78 -9.20 6.65 2.36
C ALA A 78 -8.55 5.26 2.26
N TRP A 79 -7.36 5.16 1.65
CA TRP A 79 -6.60 3.91 1.62
C TRP A 79 -6.07 3.55 3.01
N ILE A 80 -5.54 4.52 3.76
CA ILE A 80 -5.12 4.30 5.16
C ILE A 80 -6.30 3.79 5.99
N ARG A 81 -7.47 4.41 5.87
CA ARG A 81 -8.69 3.98 6.56
C ARG A 81 -9.13 2.58 6.15
N HIS A 82 -9.06 2.24 4.85
CA HIS A 82 -9.29 0.87 4.38
C HIS A 82 -8.34 -0.13 5.05
N LEU A 83 -7.03 0.14 5.01
CA LEU A 83 -6.02 -0.74 5.61
C LEU A 83 -6.24 -0.95 7.11
N VAL A 84 -6.56 0.12 7.84
CA VAL A 84 -6.92 0.05 9.27
C VAL A 84 -8.22 -0.72 9.49
N GLY A 85 -9.22 -0.51 8.65
CA GLY A 85 -10.49 -1.25 8.67
C GLY A 85 -10.32 -2.76 8.43
N ARG A 86 -9.26 -3.16 7.73
CA ARG A 86 -8.85 -4.57 7.55
C ARG A 86 -8.03 -5.11 8.74
N GLY A 87 -7.85 -4.33 9.79
CA GLY A 87 -7.19 -4.71 11.04
C GLY A 87 -5.67 -4.55 11.02
N ASN A 88 -5.11 -3.77 10.10
CA ASN A 88 -3.67 -3.57 9.99
C ASN A 88 -3.21 -2.32 10.76
N VAL A 89 -2.02 -2.40 11.36
CA VAL A 89 -1.30 -1.21 11.81
C VAL A 89 -0.65 -0.55 10.60
N VAL A 90 -0.91 0.73 10.38
CA VAL A 90 -0.30 1.49 9.28
C VAL A 90 0.74 2.45 9.84
N ILE A 91 1.98 2.31 9.40
CA ILE A 91 3.09 3.24 9.64
C ILE A 91 3.23 4.12 8.41
N TYR A 92 3.00 5.42 8.56
CA TYR A 92 3.18 6.41 7.50
C TYR A 92 4.40 7.27 7.85
N PRO A 93 5.59 6.98 7.30
CA PRO A 93 6.81 7.70 7.62
C PRO A 93 6.74 9.11 7.04
N ARG A 94 7.26 10.10 7.78
CA ARG A 94 7.37 11.47 7.27
C ARG A 94 8.42 11.58 6.18
N TYR A 95 9.62 11.03 6.42
CA TYR A 95 10.84 10.96 5.59
C TYR A 95 11.36 12.26 4.89
N GLN A 96 10.52 13.28 4.81
CA GLN A 96 10.68 14.61 4.27
C GLN A 96 10.17 15.63 5.29
N GLU A 97 11.01 16.57 5.69
CA GLU A 97 10.56 17.71 6.50
C GLU A 97 9.74 18.69 5.65
N SER A 98 10.17 18.86 4.40
CA SER A 98 9.51 19.68 3.39
C SER A 98 9.68 19.06 2.00
N ILE A 99 9.13 19.71 0.98
CA ILE A 99 9.37 19.32 -0.42
C ILE A 99 10.81 19.54 -0.88
N TRP A 100 11.70 20.13 -0.07
CA TRP A 100 13.09 20.42 -0.42
C TRP A 100 14.12 19.78 0.53
N SER A 101 13.68 19.34 1.72
CA SER A 101 14.54 18.82 2.78
C SER A 101 13.96 17.54 3.38
N PRO A 102 14.78 16.53 3.68
CA PRO A 102 16.22 16.45 3.42
C PRO A 102 16.52 16.06 1.97
N SER A 103 17.80 15.85 1.63
CA SER A 103 18.20 15.30 0.33
C SER A 103 17.51 13.95 0.07
N PRO A 104 17.08 13.64 -1.16
CA PRO A 104 16.50 12.33 -1.49
C PRO A 104 17.35 11.11 -1.14
N ARG A 105 18.67 11.27 -1.00
CA ARG A 105 19.58 10.21 -0.54
C ARG A 105 19.30 9.76 0.90
N MET A 106 18.68 10.62 1.71
CA MET A 106 18.34 10.33 3.10
C MET A 106 16.98 9.63 3.25
N PHE A 107 16.15 9.57 2.20
CA PHE A 107 14.77 9.12 2.34
C PHE A 107 14.67 7.68 2.85
N ALA A 108 15.45 6.74 2.31
CA ALA A 108 15.42 5.35 2.78
C ALA A 108 15.87 5.20 4.24
N ILE A 109 16.88 5.98 4.67
CA ILE A 109 17.37 6.01 6.06
C ILE A 109 16.29 6.58 6.99
N ASN A 110 15.64 7.68 6.59
CA ASN A 110 14.58 8.27 7.40
C ASN A 110 13.37 7.35 7.51
N VAL A 111 13.00 6.66 6.43
CA VAL A 111 11.94 5.64 6.46
C VAL A 111 12.31 4.50 7.42
N SER A 112 13.56 4.04 7.42
CA SER A 112 13.97 2.96 8.34
C SER A 112 13.96 3.40 9.80
N HIS A 113 14.42 4.62 10.10
CA HIS A 113 14.33 5.18 11.44
C HIS A 113 12.88 5.37 11.88
N ALA A 114 12.02 5.89 11.00
CA ALA A 114 10.60 6.05 11.28
C ALA A 114 9.92 4.71 11.62
N PHE A 115 10.23 3.64 10.88
CA PHE A 115 9.74 2.30 11.17
C PHE A 115 10.24 1.76 12.53
N SER A 116 11.55 1.89 12.80
CA SER A 116 12.14 1.46 14.08
C SER A 116 11.54 2.22 15.26
N ASN A 117 11.35 3.54 15.13
CA ASN A 117 10.77 4.37 16.17
C ASN A 117 9.27 4.07 16.39
N ALA A 118 8.54 3.73 15.31
CA ALA A 118 7.14 3.34 15.39
C ALA A 118 6.94 1.99 16.10
N THR A 119 7.71 0.98 15.72
CA THR A 119 7.67 -0.36 16.36
C THR A 119 8.10 -0.29 17.82
N SER A 120 9.15 0.48 18.15
CA SER A 120 9.55 0.72 19.53
C SER A 120 8.45 1.38 20.37
N LEU A 121 7.67 2.31 19.79
CA LEU A 121 6.53 2.90 20.47
C LEU A 121 5.41 1.87 20.70
N LEU A 122 5.09 1.05 19.69
CA LEU A 122 4.10 -0.03 19.82
C LEU A 122 4.46 -1.01 20.93
N ASP A 123 5.74 -1.42 21.02
CA ASP A 123 6.25 -2.27 22.10
C ASP A 123 6.07 -1.61 23.47
N SER A 124 6.40 -0.31 23.57
CA SER A 124 6.36 0.45 24.83
C SER A 124 4.93 0.60 25.40
N ILE A 125 3.92 0.60 24.52
CA ILE A 125 2.51 0.67 24.90
C ILE A 125 1.83 -0.70 24.88
N HIS A 126 2.60 -1.78 24.70
CA HIS A 126 2.11 -3.15 24.58
C HIS A 126 0.99 -3.32 23.55
N TYR A 127 1.08 -2.61 22.41
CA TYR A 127 0.11 -2.79 21.33
C TYR A 127 0.37 -4.14 20.63
N PRO A 128 -0.65 -4.99 20.42
CA PRO A 128 -0.46 -6.30 19.81
C PRO A 128 -0.28 -6.20 18.28
N TYR A 129 0.95 -6.36 17.80
CA TYR A 129 1.29 -6.42 16.36
C TYR A 129 2.24 -7.58 16.06
N THR A 130 2.38 -7.91 14.77
CA THR A 130 3.33 -8.93 14.29
C THR A 130 4.03 -8.46 13.02
N LEU A 131 5.31 -8.76 12.92
CA LEU A 131 6.12 -8.53 11.72
C LEU A 131 6.19 -9.75 10.80
N ASN A 132 5.58 -10.89 11.18
CA ASN A 132 5.41 -12.07 10.30
C ASN A 132 4.27 -11.89 9.28
N ASN A 133 3.68 -10.69 9.24
CA ASN A 133 2.71 -10.27 8.26
C ASN A 133 2.99 -8.79 7.99
N LEU A 134 4.03 -8.53 7.21
CA LEU A 134 4.56 -7.19 6.95
C LEU A 134 4.54 -6.86 5.45
N ALA A 135 3.92 -5.74 5.11
CA ALA A 135 3.93 -5.20 3.76
C ALA A 135 4.59 -3.83 3.68
N TYR A 136 5.33 -3.60 2.59
CA TYR A 136 5.79 -2.28 2.18
C TYR A 136 5.00 -1.83 0.96
N VAL A 137 4.20 -0.77 1.13
CA VAL A 137 3.36 -0.17 0.08
C VAL A 137 3.89 1.22 -0.21
N GLY A 138 4.01 1.59 -1.47
CA GLY A 138 4.46 2.93 -1.82
C GLY A 138 3.92 3.43 -3.14
N HIS A 139 3.64 4.73 -3.19
CA HIS A 139 3.20 5.44 -4.39
C HIS A 139 4.30 6.38 -4.92
N SER A 140 4.50 6.45 -6.24
CA SER A 140 5.38 7.44 -6.87
C SER A 140 6.82 7.29 -6.36
N TYR A 141 7.39 8.35 -5.77
CA TYR A 141 8.69 8.27 -5.10
C TYR A 141 8.71 7.22 -3.98
N GLY A 142 7.62 7.11 -3.21
CA GLY A 142 7.45 6.06 -2.20
C GLY A 142 7.46 4.66 -2.79
N GLY A 143 6.90 4.49 -4.00
CA GLY A 143 6.97 3.23 -4.76
C GLY A 143 8.41 2.83 -5.10
N THR A 144 9.24 3.81 -5.48
CA THR A 144 10.69 3.59 -5.65
C THR A 144 11.35 3.23 -4.33
N THR A 145 11.01 3.96 -3.26
CA THR A 145 11.58 3.75 -1.92
C THR A 145 11.29 2.34 -1.42
N VAL A 146 10.07 1.83 -1.50
CA VAL A 146 9.76 0.47 -1.02
C VAL A 146 10.45 -0.61 -1.85
N ALA A 147 10.60 -0.42 -3.16
CA ALA A 147 11.37 -1.34 -4.00
C ALA A 147 12.86 -1.35 -3.62
N TYR A 148 13.43 -0.17 -3.32
CA TYR A 148 14.81 -0.05 -2.81
C TYR A 148 14.96 -0.73 -1.45
N LEU A 149 14.03 -0.50 -0.52
CA LEU A 149 14.01 -1.14 0.80
C LEU A 149 13.94 -2.67 0.66
N GLY A 150 13.16 -3.20 -0.29
CA GLY A 150 13.11 -4.64 -0.55
C GLY A 150 14.46 -5.28 -0.92
N VAL A 151 15.40 -4.50 -1.46
CA VAL A 151 16.77 -4.97 -1.79
C VAL A 151 17.75 -4.72 -0.64
N TYR A 152 17.51 -3.69 0.18
CA TYR A 152 18.47 -3.19 1.16
C TYR A 152 17.99 -3.28 2.61
N TYR A 153 16.88 -3.97 2.90
CA TYR A 153 16.26 -4.03 4.23
C TYR A 153 17.29 -4.43 5.31
N ASP A 154 18.08 -5.48 5.07
CA ASP A 154 19.12 -5.95 5.99
C ASP A 154 20.15 -4.84 6.32
N SER A 155 20.63 -4.14 5.29
CA SER A 155 21.61 -3.06 5.47
C SER A 155 21.05 -1.82 6.16
N LEU A 156 19.72 -1.68 6.20
CA LEU A 156 19.00 -0.59 6.84
C LEU A 156 18.41 -0.99 8.20
N ALA A 157 18.75 -2.19 8.70
CA ALA A 157 18.18 -2.77 9.92
C ALA A 157 16.64 -2.83 9.92
N MET A 158 16.06 -3.02 8.73
CA MET A 158 14.63 -3.21 8.54
C MET A 158 14.31 -4.70 8.45
N PRO A 159 13.16 -5.15 8.95
CA PRO A 159 12.70 -6.51 8.68
C PRO A 159 12.45 -6.74 7.18
N LYS A 160 12.58 -7.99 6.73
CA LYS A 160 12.15 -8.38 5.39
C LYS A 160 10.61 -8.30 5.29
N PRO A 161 10.03 -7.64 4.28
CA PRO A 161 8.58 -7.67 4.07
C PRO A 161 8.14 -8.98 3.40
N ASP A 162 6.91 -9.41 3.65
CA ASP A 162 6.24 -10.49 2.91
C ASP A 162 5.73 -10.01 1.55
N VAL A 163 5.31 -8.74 1.49
CA VAL A 163 4.75 -8.11 0.29
C VAL A 163 5.40 -6.74 0.04
N ILE A 164 5.71 -6.48 -1.22
CA ILE A 164 6.00 -5.14 -1.72
C ILE A 164 4.97 -4.79 -2.78
N MET A 165 4.27 -3.66 -2.61
CA MET A 165 3.42 -3.07 -3.64
C MET A 165 3.96 -1.70 -4.05
N ALA A 166 4.52 -1.62 -5.26
CA ALA A 166 5.03 -0.40 -5.84
C ALA A 166 4.02 0.16 -6.84
N CYS A 167 3.29 1.19 -6.44
CA CYS A 167 2.31 1.89 -7.26
C CYS A 167 2.97 3.06 -8.00
N GLN A 168 2.98 2.98 -9.31
CA GLN A 168 3.54 3.98 -10.23
C GLN A 168 4.91 4.47 -9.78
N PRO A 169 5.89 3.56 -9.56
CA PRO A 169 7.16 3.92 -8.97
C PRO A 169 7.94 4.85 -9.91
N GLY A 170 8.46 5.94 -9.36
CA GLY A 170 9.31 6.86 -10.10
C GLY A 170 9.97 7.91 -9.23
N THR A 171 11.09 8.45 -9.70
CA THR A 171 11.88 9.44 -8.95
C THR A 171 11.81 10.85 -9.55
N GLY A 172 11.02 11.03 -10.61
CA GLY A 172 10.95 12.29 -11.35
C GLY A 172 12.36 12.74 -11.80
N PRO A 173 12.78 13.98 -11.50
CA PRO A 173 14.08 14.50 -11.91
C PRO A 173 15.26 14.00 -11.04
N PHE A 174 15.01 13.22 -9.99
CA PHE A 174 16.04 12.76 -9.06
C PHE A 174 16.52 11.35 -9.41
N ASP A 175 17.78 11.03 -9.10
CA ASP A 175 18.34 9.68 -9.31
C ASP A 175 18.47 8.84 -8.03
N ALA A 176 18.20 9.41 -6.86
CA ALA A 176 18.34 8.69 -5.59
C ALA A 176 17.33 7.52 -5.51
N LEU A 177 17.74 6.42 -4.86
CA LEU A 177 16.96 5.19 -4.64
C LEU A 177 16.55 4.39 -5.89
N LYS A 178 16.77 4.94 -7.09
CA LYS A 178 16.62 4.20 -8.35
C LYS A 178 17.78 3.22 -8.52
N LEU A 179 17.49 1.93 -8.65
CA LEU A 179 18.47 0.90 -8.96
C LEU A 179 18.45 0.55 -10.45
N GLN A 180 19.60 0.11 -10.96
CA GLN A 180 19.68 -0.44 -12.33
C GLN A 180 19.11 -1.87 -12.40
N SER A 181 19.14 -2.60 -11.29
CA SER A 181 18.60 -3.95 -11.16
C SER A 181 18.11 -4.19 -9.75
N TYR A 182 17.02 -4.95 -9.64
CA TYR A 182 16.40 -5.41 -8.39
C TYR A 182 16.59 -6.93 -8.18
N GLU A 183 17.54 -7.55 -8.90
CA GLU A 183 17.81 -8.99 -8.82
C GLU A 183 18.17 -9.49 -7.42
N ARG A 184 18.69 -8.60 -6.57
CA ARG A 184 19.07 -8.87 -5.17
C ARG A 184 17.87 -8.90 -4.21
N MET A 185 16.67 -8.55 -4.67
CA MET A 185 15.45 -8.66 -3.88
C MET A 185 15.23 -10.13 -3.49
N ASP A 186 15.00 -10.39 -2.20
CA ASP A 186 14.85 -11.74 -1.68
C ASP A 186 13.72 -12.48 -2.43
N SER A 187 14.03 -13.71 -2.88
CA SER A 187 13.15 -14.47 -3.76
C SER A 187 11.77 -14.83 -3.17
N THR A 188 11.62 -14.75 -1.84
CA THR A 188 10.37 -15.05 -1.13
C THR A 188 9.42 -13.86 -1.04
N ILE A 189 9.86 -12.65 -1.38
CA ILE A 189 9.02 -11.46 -1.35
C ILE A 189 7.96 -11.54 -2.46
N LYS A 190 6.69 -11.31 -2.13
CA LYS A 190 5.63 -11.11 -3.13
C LYS A 190 5.72 -9.68 -3.67
N LEU A 191 5.86 -9.52 -4.98
CA LEU A 191 6.03 -8.21 -5.62
C LEU A 191 4.86 -7.86 -6.54
N LEU A 192 4.13 -6.82 -6.18
CA LEU A 192 3.17 -6.16 -7.05
C LEU A 192 3.77 -4.86 -7.60
N VAL A 193 3.76 -4.70 -8.92
CA VAL A 193 4.09 -3.44 -9.58
C VAL A 193 2.88 -2.98 -10.37
N LEU A 194 2.37 -1.80 -10.05
CA LEU A 194 1.22 -1.22 -10.75
C LEU A 194 1.67 0.06 -11.47
N VAL A 195 1.22 0.27 -12.70
CA VAL A 195 1.50 1.49 -13.46
C VAL A 195 0.22 1.98 -14.15
N GLY A 196 0.05 3.30 -14.25
CA GLY A 196 -1.00 3.90 -15.05
C GLY A 196 -0.54 4.10 -16.49
N LYS A 197 -1.34 3.66 -17.47
CA LYS A 197 -1.04 3.81 -18.90
C LYS A 197 -0.89 5.26 -19.35
N ASP A 198 -1.57 6.17 -18.66
CA ASP A 198 -1.57 7.61 -18.90
C ASP A 198 -0.81 8.39 -17.82
N ASP A 199 0.03 7.71 -17.03
CA ASP A 199 0.94 8.35 -16.09
C ASP A 199 2.00 9.15 -16.85
N LYS A 200 1.80 10.47 -16.91
CA LYS A 200 2.73 11.42 -17.52
C LYS A 200 3.68 12.06 -16.51
N THR A 201 3.59 11.71 -15.23
CA THR A 201 4.44 12.29 -14.18
C THR A 201 5.74 11.50 -14.05
N VAL A 202 5.65 10.17 -13.99
CA VAL A 202 6.82 9.29 -13.91
C VAL A 202 6.83 8.19 -14.96
N GLY A 203 5.69 7.92 -15.61
CA GLY A 203 5.56 6.86 -16.60
C GLY A 203 5.76 5.47 -16.00
N ASP A 204 6.04 4.50 -16.88
CA ASP A 204 6.12 3.07 -16.50
C ASP A 204 7.55 2.51 -16.48
N ALA A 205 8.54 3.30 -16.87
CA ALA A 205 9.89 2.82 -17.16
C ALA A 205 10.55 2.18 -15.93
N LEU A 206 10.46 2.83 -14.76
CA LEU A 206 11.04 2.28 -13.53
C LEU A 206 10.23 1.07 -13.04
N GLY A 207 8.90 1.09 -13.16
CA GLY A 207 8.07 -0.08 -12.85
C GLY A 207 8.49 -1.30 -13.66
N LYS A 208 8.73 -1.13 -14.97
CA LYS A 208 9.23 -2.20 -15.85
C LYS A 208 10.62 -2.70 -15.44
N VAL A 209 11.53 -1.80 -15.03
CA VAL A 209 12.86 -2.19 -14.52
C VAL A 209 12.74 -3.00 -13.24
N ILE A 210 11.96 -2.52 -12.26
CA ILE A 210 11.71 -3.23 -10.99
C ILE A 210 11.19 -4.64 -11.29
N PHE A 211 10.12 -4.75 -12.07
CA PHE A 211 9.48 -6.02 -12.36
C PHE A 211 10.36 -6.98 -13.17
N SER A 212 11.00 -6.51 -14.24
CA SER A 212 11.78 -7.38 -15.15
C SER A 212 13.07 -7.89 -14.51
N THR A 213 13.72 -7.08 -13.65
CA THR A 213 15.01 -7.42 -13.06
C THR A 213 14.87 -8.18 -11.73
N ALA A 214 13.81 -7.96 -10.96
CA ALA A 214 13.56 -8.72 -9.73
C ALA A 214 13.42 -10.22 -10.02
N LYS A 215 14.13 -11.05 -9.23
CA LYS A 215 14.13 -12.52 -9.33
C LYS A 215 13.24 -13.20 -8.28
N VAL A 216 12.27 -12.45 -7.78
CA VAL A 216 11.26 -13.00 -6.86
C VAL A 216 10.36 -14.02 -7.55
N ARG A 217 9.92 -15.02 -6.79
CA ARG A 217 9.12 -16.13 -7.32
C ARG A 217 7.70 -15.70 -7.63
N ASN A 218 7.14 -14.85 -6.77
CA ASN A 218 5.78 -14.34 -6.88
C ASN A 218 5.85 -12.86 -7.24
N LYS A 219 5.71 -12.54 -8.53
CA LYS A 219 5.56 -11.15 -8.98
C LYS A 219 4.46 -11.00 -10.02
N GLN A 220 3.82 -9.84 -10.03
CA GLN A 220 2.82 -9.47 -11.03
C GLN A 220 2.97 -8.01 -11.41
N PHE A 221 2.88 -7.73 -12.71
CA PHE A 221 2.84 -6.39 -13.25
C PHE A 221 1.42 -6.07 -13.72
N VAL A 222 0.84 -4.98 -13.20
CA VAL A 222 -0.49 -4.52 -13.58
C VAL A 222 -0.36 -3.16 -14.25
N GLU A 223 -0.80 -3.08 -15.49
CA GLU A 223 -0.96 -1.84 -16.22
C GLU A 223 -2.43 -1.44 -16.17
N HIS A 224 -2.74 -0.39 -15.41
CA HIS A 224 -4.06 0.22 -15.34
C HIS A 224 -4.29 1.08 -16.57
N LEU A 225 -5.40 0.86 -17.29
CA LEU A 225 -5.82 1.63 -18.46
C LEU A 225 -6.98 2.54 -18.10
N ALA A 226 -7.22 3.59 -18.89
CA ALA A 226 -8.45 4.37 -18.77
C ALA A 226 -9.64 3.59 -19.35
N SER A 227 -10.85 3.84 -18.83
CA SER A 227 -12.08 3.29 -19.41
C SER A 227 -12.48 4.05 -20.68
N LYS A 228 -13.15 3.34 -21.60
CA LYS A 228 -13.59 3.92 -22.89
C LYS A 228 -14.64 5.02 -22.74
N ASP A 229 -15.41 4.97 -21.65
CA ASP A 229 -16.42 5.96 -21.29
C ASP A 229 -15.85 7.08 -20.40
N GLU A 230 -14.53 7.09 -20.17
CA GLU A 230 -13.79 8.07 -19.38
C GLU A 230 -14.24 8.18 -17.91
N LEU A 231 -15.00 7.20 -17.41
CA LEU A 231 -15.38 7.10 -16.00
C LEU A 231 -14.14 6.84 -15.11
N PHE A 232 -13.19 6.06 -15.61
CA PHE A 232 -11.93 5.73 -14.92
C PHE A 232 -10.75 6.25 -15.72
N THR A 233 -9.88 7.00 -15.06
CA THR A 233 -8.62 7.48 -15.64
C THR A 233 -7.47 6.55 -15.25
N ALA A 234 -6.33 6.63 -15.94
CA ALA A 234 -5.12 5.89 -15.58
C ALA A 234 -3.94 6.84 -15.35
N SER A 235 -4.21 7.93 -14.63
CA SER A 235 -3.28 9.03 -14.41
C SER A 235 -2.24 8.71 -13.32
N HIS A 236 -1.38 9.69 -13.01
CA HIS A 236 -0.45 9.53 -11.89
C HIS A 236 -1.15 9.49 -10.52
N TYR A 237 -2.39 9.95 -10.42
CA TYR A 237 -3.03 10.26 -9.13
C TYR A 237 -4.10 9.25 -8.73
N GLU A 238 -4.27 8.17 -9.49
CA GLU A 238 -5.22 7.09 -9.17
C GLU A 238 -5.01 6.47 -7.77
N PRO A 239 -3.78 6.36 -7.23
CA PRO A 239 -3.59 5.84 -5.86
C PRO A 239 -3.91 6.85 -4.76
N GLU A 240 -4.24 8.11 -5.10
CA GLU A 240 -4.56 9.17 -4.12
C GLU A 240 -6.06 9.10 -3.73
N GLY A 241 -6.37 8.29 -2.71
CA GLY A 241 -7.71 8.24 -2.11
C GLY A 241 -7.90 9.31 -1.02
N LEU A 242 -8.47 10.46 -1.38
CA LEU A 242 -8.63 11.59 -0.46
C LEU A 242 -9.56 11.28 0.73
N ASP A 243 -9.14 11.70 1.92
CA ASP A 243 -9.98 11.72 3.11
C ASP A 243 -9.57 12.83 4.08
N MET A 244 -10.48 13.78 4.28
CA MET A 244 -10.25 14.96 5.11
C MET A 244 -10.10 14.66 6.61
N ALA A 245 -10.49 13.47 7.08
CA ALA A 245 -10.27 13.07 8.48
C ALA A 245 -8.78 12.87 8.81
N PHE A 246 -7.93 12.69 7.80
CA PHE A 246 -6.49 12.46 7.91
C PHE A 246 -5.66 13.74 7.68
N ASP A 247 -6.35 14.87 7.64
CA ASP A 247 -5.73 16.15 7.38
C ASP A 247 -4.88 16.66 8.56
N ASN A 248 -3.59 16.90 8.32
CA ASN A 248 -2.66 17.48 9.30
C ASN A 248 -2.46 19.00 9.15
N GLY A 249 -3.18 19.66 8.24
CA GLY A 249 -3.06 21.10 7.98
C GLY A 249 -1.91 21.51 7.06
N ASP A 250 -0.96 20.64 6.71
CA ASP A 250 0.06 20.95 5.70
C ASP A 250 -0.62 21.06 4.31
N ARG A 251 -0.52 22.24 3.70
CA ARG A 251 -1.11 22.61 2.42
C ARG A 251 -0.05 22.99 1.39
N ASN A 252 1.03 22.22 1.35
CA ASN A 252 2.02 22.33 0.29
C ASN A 252 1.44 22.04 -1.11
N VAL A 253 2.29 22.13 -2.13
CA VAL A 253 1.89 21.97 -3.54
C VAL A 253 1.26 20.60 -3.85
N SER A 254 1.73 19.52 -3.22
CA SER A 254 1.20 18.17 -3.42
C SER A 254 -0.19 18.04 -2.78
N ALA A 255 -0.37 18.53 -1.55
CA ALA A 255 -1.69 18.53 -0.89
C ALA A 255 -2.72 19.36 -1.66
N LYS A 256 -2.35 20.56 -2.13
CA LYS A 256 -3.22 21.40 -2.97
C LYS A 256 -3.55 20.76 -4.32
N ARG A 257 -2.65 19.98 -4.89
CA ARG A 257 -2.88 19.22 -6.12
C ARG A 257 -3.87 18.09 -5.87
N ALA A 258 -3.64 17.28 -4.83
CA ALA A 258 -4.52 16.19 -4.45
C ALA A 258 -5.96 16.70 -4.27
N LEU A 259 -6.17 17.76 -3.48
CA LEU A 259 -7.50 18.38 -3.30
C LEU A 259 -8.24 18.76 -4.59
N ARG A 260 -7.53 18.94 -5.72
CA ARG A 260 -8.13 19.27 -7.01
C ARG A 260 -8.32 18.08 -7.93
N LEU A 261 -7.43 17.08 -7.84
CA LEU A 261 -7.29 16.04 -8.87
C LEU A 261 -7.60 14.65 -8.36
N ALA A 262 -7.34 14.36 -7.09
CA ALA A 262 -7.57 13.06 -6.50
C ALA A 262 -9.06 12.77 -6.44
N LYS A 263 -9.42 11.53 -6.72
CA LYS A 263 -10.79 11.03 -6.73
C LYS A 263 -10.83 9.78 -5.87
N LEU A 264 -11.95 9.60 -5.17
CA LEU A 264 -12.28 8.32 -4.57
C LEU A 264 -13.36 7.67 -5.44
N ASP A 265 -12.99 6.63 -6.17
CA ASP A 265 -13.87 5.92 -7.08
C ASP A 265 -13.61 4.40 -7.09
N ALA A 266 -14.08 3.73 -8.12
CA ALA A 266 -13.91 2.30 -8.27
C ALA A 266 -12.44 1.88 -8.37
N VAL A 267 -11.59 2.71 -8.98
CA VAL A 267 -10.18 2.41 -9.21
C VAL A 267 -9.45 2.17 -7.90
N ASP A 268 -9.75 2.94 -6.84
CA ASP A 268 -9.20 2.70 -5.50
C ASP A 268 -9.40 1.24 -5.06
N SER A 269 -10.59 0.72 -5.33
CA SER A 269 -10.97 -0.65 -4.96
C SER A 269 -10.13 -1.68 -5.70
N LEU A 270 -9.72 -1.42 -6.94
CA LEU A 270 -8.79 -2.28 -7.67
C LEU A 270 -7.43 -2.35 -6.95
N TYR A 271 -6.84 -1.20 -6.62
CA TYR A 271 -5.55 -1.15 -5.93
C TYR A 271 -5.63 -1.85 -4.57
N TRP A 272 -6.66 -1.57 -3.79
CA TRP A 272 -6.82 -2.09 -2.44
C TRP A 272 -7.12 -3.59 -2.44
N ASN A 273 -7.93 -4.09 -3.37
CA ASN A 273 -8.22 -5.52 -3.45
C ASN A 273 -7.01 -6.33 -3.94
N LEU A 274 -6.23 -5.81 -4.89
CA LEU A 274 -4.97 -6.44 -5.31
C LEU A 274 -3.99 -6.54 -4.13
N PHE A 275 -3.89 -5.46 -3.34
CA PHE A 275 -3.09 -5.45 -2.12
C PHE A 275 -3.61 -6.46 -1.10
N ASP A 276 -4.87 -6.36 -0.70
CA ASP A 276 -5.48 -7.17 0.35
C ASP A 276 -5.36 -8.66 0.03
N HIS A 277 -5.68 -9.06 -1.21
CA HIS A 277 -5.53 -10.44 -1.65
C HIS A 277 -4.08 -10.89 -1.51
N THR A 278 -3.14 -10.11 -2.05
CA THR A 278 -1.72 -10.47 -2.03
C THR A 278 -1.17 -10.53 -0.61
N PHE A 279 -1.67 -9.69 0.29
CA PHE A 279 -1.23 -9.65 1.68
C PHE A 279 -1.79 -10.81 2.50
N GLN A 280 -3.01 -11.26 2.20
CA GLN A 280 -3.70 -12.32 2.96
C GLN A 280 -3.42 -13.74 2.45
N ASN A 281 -2.87 -13.90 1.25
CA ASN A 281 -2.67 -15.20 0.61
C ASN A 281 -1.19 -15.48 0.33
N ASP A 282 -0.84 -16.77 0.21
CA ASP A 282 0.52 -17.20 -0.14
C ASP A 282 0.89 -16.88 -1.60
N THR A 283 -0.12 -16.64 -2.44
CA THR A 283 0.01 -16.34 -3.86
C THR A 283 -0.55 -14.96 -4.21
N LEU A 284 -0.15 -14.47 -5.38
CA LEU A 284 -0.76 -13.31 -6.01
C LEU A 284 -2.14 -13.69 -6.58
N CYS A 285 -2.95 -12.69 -6.90
CA CYS A 285 -4.23 -12.91 -7.60
C CYS A 285 -4.01 -13.75 -8.86
N SER A 286 -4.92 -14.69 -9.13
CA SER A 286 -4.77 -15.64 -10.24
C SER A 286 -6.07 -15.86 -11.02
N GLY A 287 -5.94 -16.28 -12.29
CA GLY A 287 -7.04 -16.76 -13.14
C GLY A 287 -8.33 -15.95 -13.00
N TRP A 288 -9.35 -16.56 -12.40
CA TRP A 288 -10.68 -15.99 -12.16
C TRP A 288 -10.65 -14.62 -11.47
N GLU A 289 -9.78 -14.38 -10.49
CA GLU A 289 -9.75 -13.11 -9.75
C GLU A 289 -9.30 -11.97 -10.66
N LEU A 290 -8.32 -12.25 -11.52
CA LEU A 290 -7.82 -11.32 -12.52
C LEU A 290 -8.80 -11.12 -13.66
N ASP A 291 -9.49 -12.18 -14.09
CA ASP A 291 -10.51 -12.09 -15.12
C ASP A 291 -11.76 -11.34 -14.61
N THR A 292 -12.10 -11.49 -13.33
CA THR A 292 -13.16 -10.69 -12.68
C THR A 292 -12.72 -9.25 -12.53
N ALA A 293 -11.47 -8.97 -12.17
CA ALA A 293 -10.93 -7.62 -12.20
C ALA A 293 -11.00 -7.01 -13.61
N ARG A 294 -10.65 -7.77 -14.66
CA ARG A 294 -10.75 -7.33 -16.07
C ARG A 294 -12.19 -7.07 -16.54
N ASN A 295 -13.17 -7.77 -15.98
CA ASN A 295 -14.58 -7.56 -16.30
C ASN A 295 -15.11 -6.22 -15.75
N HIS A 296 -14.43 -5.66 -14.74
CA HIS A 296 -14.86 -4.43 -14.05
C HIS A 296 -13.90 -3.25 -14.27
N PHE A 297 -12.63 -3.53 -14.53
CA PHE A 297 -11.57 -2.54 -14.69
C PHE A 297 -10.79 -2.79 -15.97
N PRO A 298 -10.50 -1.74 -16.75
CA PRO A 298 -9.65 -1.85 -17.92
C PRO A 298 -8.19 -1.98 -17.46
N ILE A 299 -7.74 -3.22 -17.25
CA ILE A 299 -6.37 -3.54 -16.81
C ILE A 299 -5.70 -4.56 -17.74
N GLU A 300 -4.41 -4.39 -17.95
CA GLU A 300 -3.52 -5.41 -18.52
C GLU A 300 -2.65 -6.02 -17.40
N ILE A 301 -2.45 -7.33 -17.45
CA ILE A 301 -1.63 -8.05 -16.46
C ILE A 301 -0.54 -8.80 -17.21
N LYS A 302 0.70 -8.61 -16.77
CA LYS A 302 1.93 -9.11 -17.40
C LYS A 302 2.78 -9.89 -16.42
#